data_AF-A0A7C7SX16-F1
#
_entry.id   AF-A0A7C7SX16-F1
#
_cell.length_a   1.000
_cell.length_b   1.000
_cell.length_c   1.000
_cell.angle_alpha   90.00
_cell.angle_beta   90.00
_cell.angle_gamma   90.00
#
_symmetry.space_group_name_H-M   'P 1'
#
loop_
_entity.id
_entity.type
_entity.pdbx_description
1 polymer ?
#
loop_
_entity_poly.entity_id
_entity_poly.type
_entity_poly.pdbx_seq_one_letter_code
_entity_poly.pdbx_strand_id
1 'polypeptide(L)'
;MRRHLFGLIVCCEIIAAAAILLSVAGVVHGVDVWKRIGTSLAVVWMAIAWLVAVTSRTHGPILQLHRWLFETSWEVTLRYVAFLRFQILLLLALVLFPWLARTSLDRLLGNLFLVSLLDVFFISWMAVLVTWSIMVTSRLVCRYGSLRFGGEGIRLQSRIADRARKWRLVLFASFAMPIPLTCLVTSSMWMWGWLPLLAGTAAAWVTLMVITWQRESLMPSSIPPSDLLLNGGAFRRSANDEKQETATALDAITRILGPGYYDPVRRQSLEGHMLALTLLAAVLCTYGMIGFAFRPSGGWNDYFPSLGYLMILFLLASWGLSAAAFLLDRWRVPTLLVLTLSSMVMYSLVQTDHFFATRPLAAVDADDSLTPKEAFLAWKKSEEKPLIVCTISGGGIAAAAWSAQVLTGLEEEFGTAFTQSLAATSSASGGSVGTMFYLDDFDVDQPRTSDRLNTIRNAAASSSLRATAWGFAYPDAWRLAIPPVMEMMPHVDRGWALQETWRFLLTNPSTSMLDWRKRVRVGEIPVPLFDCTAVETGRQFLICPVDTNDGKAFLAHQSFRDLYPTRDIDVVVAARLSATFPWVTPITRIDHADGRPVLHVADGAYVDNYGITTMVEWLEQVLPEYVVSSARRDV
;
A
#
# COMPACT_ATOMS: atom_id res chain seq x y z
N MET A 1 -28.71 30.18 9.83
CA MET A 1 -27.81 29.93 8.68
C MET A 1 -26.39 29.47 9.06
N ARG A 2 -25.57 30.21 9.83
CA ARG A 2 -24.16 29.84 10.14
C ARG A 2 -23.97 28.48 10.83
N ARG A 3 -24.94 28.02 11.63
CA ARG A 3 -24.95 26.72 12.34
C ARG A 3 -25.33 25.53 11.44
N HIS A 4 -26.22 25.72 10.46
CA HIS A 4 -26.66 24.65 9.54
C HIS A 4 -25.57 24.30 8.51
N LEU A 5 -24.82 25.30 8.04
CA LEU A 5 -23.70 25.08 7.10
C LEU A 5 -22.56 24.23 7.72
N PHE A 6 -22.34 24.34 9.03
CA PHE A 6 -21.28 23.62 9.73
C PHE A 6 -21.63 22.14 9.93
N GLY A 7 -22.88 21.84 10.28
CA GLY A 7 -23.38 20.47 10.30
C GLY A 7 -23.27 19.81 8.92
N LEU A 8 -23.53 20.57 7.85
CA LEU A 8 -23.40 20.09 6.48
C LEU A 8 -21.97 19.65 6.13
N ILE A 9 -20.94 20.40 6.54
CA ILE A 9 -19.52 20.07 6.26
C ILE A 9 -19.12 18.78 6.98
N VAL A 10 -19.45 18.66 8.26
CA VAL A 10 -19.17 17.44 9.03
C VAL A 10 -19.93 16.25 8.44
N CYS A 11 -21.18 16.45 8.04
CA CYS A 11 -21.94 15.43 7.32
C CYS A 11 -21.30 15.07 5.97
N CYS A 12 -20.81 16.03 5.19
CA CYS A 12 -20.13 15.77 3.92
C CYS A 12 -18.81 15.00 4.11
N GLU A 13 -18.01 15.35 5.12
CA GLU A 13 -16.78 14.62 5.47
C GLU A 13 -17.09 13.20 5.96
N ILE A 14 -18.15 13.03 6.76
CA ILE A 14 -18.61 11.71 7.21
C ILE A 14 -19.18 10.90 6.03
N ILE A 15 -19.94 11.52 5.13
CA ILE A 15 -20.47 10.86 3.93
C ILE A 15 -19.34 10.47 2.99
N ALA A 16 -18.33 11.33 2.80
CA ALA A 16 -17.15 11.00 2.01
C ALA A 16 -16.35 9.86 2.65
N ALA A 17 -16.11 9.91 3.96
CA ALA A 17 -15.44 8.84 4.70
C ALA A 17 -16.25 7.53 4.69
N ALA A 18 -17.57 7.61 4.84
CA ALA A 18 -18.47 6.47 4.78
C ALA A 18 -18.56 5.88 3.37
N ALA A 19 -18.55 6.71 2.33
CA ALA A 19 -18.48 6.27 0.94
C ALA A 19 -17.15 5.56 0.64
N ILE A 20 -16.04 6.08 1.15
CA ILE A 20 -14.73 5.41 1.09
C ILE A 20 -14.78 4.07 1.83
N LEU A 21 -15.30 4.03 3.06
CA LEU A 21 -15.44 2.80 3.85
C LEU A 21 -16.41 1.79 3.24
N LEU A 22 -17.49 2.24 2.59
CA LEU A 22 -18.45 1.41 1.87
C LEU A 22 -17.85 0.82 0.59
N SER A 23 -17.03 1.59 -0.14
CA SER A 23 -16.23 1.08 -1.24
C SER A 23 -15.22 0.03 -0.75
N VAL A 24 -14.66 0.23 0.45
CA VAL A 24 -13.76 -0.75 1.10
C VAL A 24 -14.51 -2.03 1.51
N ALA A 25 -15.68 -1.92 2.13
CA ALA A 25 -16.45 -3.07 2.60
C ALA A 25 -17.15 -3.85 1.47
N GLY A 26 -17.63 -3.15 0.43
CA GLY A 26 -18.38 -3.75 -0.67
C GLY A 26 -17.56 -4.66 -1.59
N VAL A 27 -16.23 -4.50 -1.60
CA VAL A 27 -15.31 -5.29 -2.42
C VAL A 27 -14.75 -6.49 -1.64
N VAL A 28 -14.71 -6.45 -0.31
CA VAL A 28 -14.18 -7.54 0.53
C VAL A 28 -15.18 -8.70 0.73
N HIS A 29 -16.49 -8.45 0.63
CA HIS A 29 -17.52 -9.43 1.03
C HIS A 29 -18.67 -9.68 0.04
N GLY A 30 -18.56 -9.25 -1.22
CA GLY A 30 -19.66 -9.41 -2.18
C GLY A 30 -20.82 -8.45 -1.90
N VAL A 31 -21.48 -8.04 -2.96
CA VAL A 31 -21.95 -6.64 -3.12
C VAL A 31 -23.26 -6.27 -2.41
N ASP A 32 -24.06 -7.20 -1.87
CA ASP A 32 -25.46 -6.83 -1.51
C ASP A 32 -25.75 -6.61 -0.01
N VAL A 33 -25.06 -7.28 0.90
CA VAL A 33 -25.38 -7.18 2.34
C VAL A 33 -24.73 -5.93 2.96
N TRP A 34 -23.49 -5.63 2.59
CA TRP A 34 -22.73 -4.52 3.19
C TRP A 34 -23.09 -3.14 2.65
N LYS A 35 -23.65 -3.02 1.43
CA LYS A 35 -24.22 -1.74 0.96
C LYS A 35 -25.42 -1.31 1.81
N ARG A 36 -26.28 -2.25 2.21
CA ARG A 36 -27.42 -2.00 3.12
C ARG A 36 -26.96 -1.79 4.56
N ILE A 37 -26.01 -2.57 5.05
CA ILE A 37 -25.50 -2.44 6.42
C ILE A 37 -24.68 -1.15 6.59
N GLY A 38 -23.82 -0.76 5.65
CA GLY A 38 -22.97 0.41 5.79
C GLY A 38 -23.70 1.75 5.60
N THR A 39 -24.71 1.82 4.73
CA THR A 39 -25.62 2.99 4.67
C THR A 39 -26.48 3.09 5.93
N SER A 40 -26.97 1.95 6.43
CA SER A 40 -27.71 1.90 7.70
C SER A 40 -26.82 2.23 8.90
N LEU A 41 -25.58 1.77 8.95
CA LEU A 41 -24.60 2.09 10.00
C LEU A 41 -24.17 3.56 9.93
N ALA A 42 -23.96 4.14 8.76
CA ALA A 42 -23.64 5.56 8.63
C ALA A 42 -24.82 6.43 9.12
N VAL A 43 -26.06 6.06 8.77
CA VAL A 43 -27.27 6.73 9.25
C VAL A 43 -27.47 6.51 10.74
N VAL A 44 -27.19 5.31 11.27
CA VAL A 44 -27.28 4.99 12.70
C VAL A 44 -26.18 5.68 13.49
N TRP A 45 -24.94 5.76 13.00
CA TRP A 45 -23.86 6.51 13.62
C TRP A 45 -24.08 8.02 13.52
N MET A 46 -24.63 8.53 12.43
CA MET A 46 -25.10 9.91 12.34
C MET A 46 -26.24 10.17 13.32
N ALA A 47 -27.19 9.25 13.44
CA ALA A 47 -28.30 9.34 14.39
C ALA A 47 -27.79 9.25 15.83
N ILE A 48 -26.84 8.37 16.16
CA ILE A 48 -26.22 8.26 17.48
C ILE A 48 -25.34 9.48 17.77
N ALA A 49 -24.53 9.96 16.82
CA ALA A 49 -23.74 11.18 17.00
C ALA A 49 -24.64 12.41 17.17
N TRP A 50 -25.75 12.47 16.44
CA TRP A 50 -26.77 13.50 16.59
C TRP A 50 -27.52 13.35 17.93
N LEU A 51 -27.90 12.14 18.32
CA LEU A 51 -28.56 11.83 19.59
C LEU A 51 -27.64 12.13 20.77
N VAL A 52 -26.35 11.80 20.69
CA VAL A 52 -25.32 12.14 21.69
C VAL A 52 -25.10 13.65 21.71
N ALA A 53 -25.06 14.33 20.56
CA ALA A 53 -24.94 15.79 20.49
C ALA A 53 -26.18 16.54 21.01
N VAL A 54 -27.36 15.92 20.90
CA VAL A 54 -28.65 16.45 21.39
C VAL A 54 -28.85 16.14 22.87
N THR A 55 -28.59 14.91 23.32
CA THR A 55 -28.73 14.47 24.74
C THR A 55 -27.65 15.04 25.65
N SER A 56 -26.44 15.31 25.14
CA SER A 56 -25.37 15.98 25.90
C SER A 56 -25.63 17.46 26.19
N ARG A 57 -26.66 18.08 25.58
CA ARG A 57 -26.99 19.50 25.80
C ARG A 57 -27.82 19.76 27.05
N THR A 58 -28.54 18.77 27.56
CA THR A 58 -29.68 19.06 28.47
C THR A 58 -29.60 18.46 29.86
N HIS A 59 -28.74 17.46 30.15
CA HIS A 59 -28.15 17.07 31.46
C HIS A 59 -27.63 15.62 31.34
N GLY A 60 -26.33 15.37 31.55
CA GLY A 60 -25.76 14.02 31.48
C GLY A 60 -24.27 13.95 31.85
N PRO A 61 -23.72 12.73 32.07
CA PRO A 61 -22.32 12.53 32.51
C PRO A 61 -21.29 13.12 31.54
N ILE A 62 -21.61 13.17 30.24
CA ILE A 62 -20.76 13.78 29.20
C ILE A 62 -20.61 15.29 29.41
N LEU A 63 -21.69 15.99 29.76
CA LEU A 63 -21.64 17.44 30.00
C LEU A 63 -20.93 17.76 31.32
N GLN A 64 -21.07 16.90 32.33
CA GLN A 64 -20.31 17.00 33.58
C GLN A 64 -18.80 16.82 33.33
N LEU A 65 -18.43 15.79 32.56
CA LEU A 65 -17.06 15.57 32.14
C LEU A 65 -16.52 16.75 31.32
N HIS A 66 -17.33 17.29 30.40
CA HIS A 66 -16.96 18.47 29.62
C HIS A 66 -16.68 19.68 30.50
N ARG A 67 -17.58 20.02 31.44
CA ARG A 67 -17.37 21.13 32.39
C ARG A 67 -16.16 20.91 33.30
N TRP A 68 -15.87 19.65 33.62
CA TRP A 68 -14.67 19.27 34.37
C TRP A 68 -13.39 19.45 33.55
N LEU A 69 -13.43 19.27 32.22
CA LEU A 69 -12.27 19.38 31.34
C LEU A 69 -12.04 20.79 30.79
N PHE A 70 -13.10 21.49 30.40
CA PHE A 70 -13.04 22.72 29.61
C PHE A 70 -13.72 23.89 30.34
N GLU A 71 -13.14 25.08 30.16
CA GLU A 71 -13.74 26.35 30.58
C GLU A 71 -14.68 26.90 29.49
N THR A 72 -14.45 26.51 28.24
CA THR A 72 -15.26 26.95 27.09
C THR A 72 -16.58 26.22 27.01
N SER A 73 -17.57 26.86 26.36
CA SER A 73 -18.88 26.23 26.11
C SER A 73 -18.78 24.94 25.27
N TRP A 74 -19.77 24.06 25.45
CA TRP A 74 -19.90 22.82 24.67
C TRP A 74 -19.90 23.07 23.16
N GLU A 75 -20.51 24.18 22.70
CA GLU A 75 -20.51 24.56 21.29
C GLU A 75 -19.11 24.86 20.74
N VAL A 76 -18.26 25.52 21.53
CA VAL A 76 -16.87 25.80 21.13
C VAL A 76 -16.08 24.50 21.04
N THR A 77 -16.24 23.60 22.01
CA THR A 77 -15.57 22.29 22.00
C THR A 77 -15.97 21.46 20.78
N LEU A 78 -17.27 21.39 20.45
CA LEU A 78 -17.73 20.67 19.25
C LEU A 78 -17.15 21.25 17.95
N ARG A 79 -16.97 22.58 17.88
CA ARG A 79 -16.31 23.19 16.71
C ARG A 79 -14.87 22.74 16.57
N TYR A 80 -14.14 22.73 17.68
CA TYR A 80 -12.75 22.28 17.70
C TYR A 80 -12.61 20.78 17.43
N VAL A 81 -13.56 19.94 17.83
CA VAL A 81 -13.58 18.53 17.43
C VAL A 81 -13.63 18.39 15.90
N ALA A 82 -14.42 19.22 15.21
CA ALA A 82 -14.44 19.19 13.74
C ALA A 82 -13.13 19.71 13.12
N PHE A 83 -12.55 20.79 13.68
CA PHE A 83 -11.26 21.31 13.21
C PHE A 83 -10.10 20.34 13.46
N LEU A 84 -10.24 19.46 14.47
CA LEU A 84 -9.26 18.44 14.84
C LEU A 84 -9.60 17.04 14.28
N ARG A 85 -10.56 16.93 13.37
CA ARG A 85 -11.11 15.64 12.92
C ARG A 85 -10.04 14.68 12.41
N PHE A 86 -9.07 15.15 11.62
CA PHE A 86 -8.02 14.30 11.06
C PHE A 86 -7.03 13.83 12.14
N GLN A 87 -6.68 14.70 13.08
CA GLN A 87 -5.83 14.36 14.22
C GLN A 87 -6.50 13.32 15.10
N ILE A 88 -7.79 13.49 15.40
CA ILE A 88 -8.59 12.54 16.19
C ILE A 88 -8.71 11.21 15.45
N LEU A 89 -9.04 11.22 14.16
CA LEU A 89 -9.18 9.99 13.35
C LEU A 89 -7.87 9.22 13.26
N LEU A 90 -6.73 9.90 13.08
CA LEU A 90 -5.41 9.25 13.05
C LEU A 90 -5.03 8.68 14.42
N LEU A 91 -5.36 9.37 15.51
CA LEU A 91 -5.17 8.86 16.87
C LEU A 91 -6.00 7.61 17.13
N LEU A 92 -7.28 7.64 16.73
CA LEU A 92 -8.17 6.48 16.81
C LEU A 92 -7.66 5.34 15.93
N ALA A 93 -7.16 5.63 14.72
CA ALA A 93 -6.58 4.64 13.85
C ALA A 93 -5.38 3.95 14.50
N LEU A 94 -4.44 4.69 15.13
CA LEU A 94 -3.30 4.09 15.83
C LEU A 94 -3.71 3.13 16.95
N VAL A 95 -4.78 3.45 17.69
CA VAL A 95 -5.26 2.63 18.81
C VAL A 95 -6.10 1.43 18.35
N LEU A 96 -6.98 1.64 17.39
CA LEU A 96 -7.95 0.64 16.93
C LEU A 96 -7.39 -0.27 15.84
N PHE A 97 -6.39 0.18 15.07
CA PHE A 97 -5.81 -0.58 13.97
C PHE A 97 -5.27 -1.95 14.39
N PRO A 98 -4.49 -2.09 15.49
CA PRO A 98 -4.02 -3.40 15.92
C PRO A 98 -5.18 -4.36 16.27
N TRP A 99 -6.21 -3.84 16.94
CA TRP A 99 -7.39 -4.63 17.29
C TRP A 99 -8.16 -5.07 16.04
N LEU A 100 -8.45 -4.16 15.11
CA LEU A 100 -9.14 -4.46 13.84
C LEU A 100 -8.33 -5.44 12.98
N ALA A 101 -7.02 -5.22 12.87
CA ALA A 101 -6.12 -6.03 12.07
C ALA A 101 -6.00 -7.45 12.60
N ARG A 102 -6.10 -7.68 13.91
CA ARG A 102 -5.98 -9.01 14.54
C ARG A 102 -7.32 -9.72 14.78
N THR A 103 -8.45 -9.04 14.57
CA THR A 103 -9.79 -9.63 14.79
C THR A 103 -10.56 -9.75 13.49
N SER A 104 -10.99 -8.63 12.92
CA SER A 104 -11.85 -8.62 11.73
C SER A 104 -11.09 -8.81 10.43
N LEU A 105 -9.82 -8.40 10.36
CA LEU A 105 -9.02 -8.35 9.13
C LEU A 105 -7.75 -9.23 9.20
N ASP A 106 -7.72 -10.23 10.07
CA ASP A 106 -6.53 -11.04 10.37
C ASP A 106 -5.90 -11.67 9.12
N ARG A 107 -6.72 -12.18 8.20
CA ARG A 107 -6.24 -12.80 6.95
C ARG A 107 -5.52 -11.83 6.03
N LEU A 108 -5.83 -10.55 6.08
CA LEU A 108 -5.25 -9.52 5.21
C LEU A 108 -4.11 -8.76 5.90
N LEU A 109 -4.31 -8.38 7.17
CA LEU A 109 -3.45 -7.45 7.89
C LEU A 109 -2.65 -8.10 9.02
N GLY A 110 -2.97 -9.34 9.42
CA GLY A 110 -2.32 -10.02 10.54
C GLY A 110 -0.80 -10.15 10.35
N ASN A 111 -0.37 -10.39 9.11
CA ASN A 111 1.04 -10.51 8.74
C ASN A 111 1.85 -9.22 8.93
N LEU A 112 1.22 -8.05 9.06
CA LEU A 112 1.93 -6.79 9.35
C LEU A 112 2.56 -6.77 10.75
N PHE A 113 2.08 -7.62 11.65
CA PHE A 113 2.54 -7.72 13.04
C PHE A 113 3.50 -8.89 13.29
N LEU A 114 3.82 -9.68 12.26
CA LEU A 114 4.89 -10.68 12.28
C LEU A 114 6.21 -10.01 11.92
N VAL A 115 7.03 -9.74 12.93
CA VAL A 115 8.17 -8.83 12.83
C VAL A 115 9.39 -9.36 13.59
N SER A 116 10.57 -8.86 13.22
CA SER A 116 11.84 -9.13 13.91
C SER A 116 12.15 -8.13 15.02
N LEU A 117 13.21 -8.36 15.81
CA LEU A 117 13.68 -7.42 16.85
C LEU A 117 13.99 -6.03 16.29
N LEU A 118 14.64 -5.98 15.11
CA LEU A 118 14.98 -4.72 14.47
C LEU A 118 13.75 -3.99 13.93
N ASP A 119 12.75 -4.73 13.43
CA ASP A 119 11.48 -4.15 12.98
C ASP A 119 10.75 -3.45 14.13
N VAL A 120 10.74 -4.03 15.35
CA VAL A 120 10.14 -3.41 16.55
C VAL A 120 10.77 -2.05 16.85
N PHE A 121 12.10 -1.91 16.66
CA PHE A 121 12.80 -0.63 16.83
C PHE A 121 12.25 0.43 15.86
N PHE A 122 12.21 0.13 14.56
CA PHE A 122 11.73 1.07 13.54
C PHE A 122 10.24 1.41 13.70
N ILE A 123 9.41 0.41 14.01
CA ILE A 123 7.97 0.60 14.25
C ILE A 123 7.74 1.51 15.46
N SER A 124 8.45 1.28 16.56
CA SER A 124 8.32 2.10 17.77
C SER A 124 8.79 3.53 17.54
N TRP A 125 9.91 3.70 16.82
CA TRP A 125 10.43 5.01 16.45
C TRP A 125 9.41 5.80 15.61
N MET A 126 8.89 5.19 14.53
CA MET A 126 7.92 5.86 13.66
C MET A 126 6.58 6.13 14.35
N ALA A 127 6.03 5.18 15.11
CA ALA A 127 4.74 5.34 15.77
C ALA A 127 4.76 6.51 16.78
N VAL A 128 5.85 6.71 17.51
CA VAL A 128 6.03 7.86 18.41
C VAL A 128 6.15 9.18 17.63
N LEU A 129 6.84 9.18 16.49
CA LEU A 129 6.91 10.38 15.62
C LEU A 129 5.53 10.77 15.07
N VAL A 130 4.68 9.79 14.72
CA VAL A 130 3.30 10.03 14.29
C VAL A 130 2.52 10.70 15.41
N THR A 131 2.51 10.14 16.62
CA THR A 131 1.70 10.71 17.72
C THR A 131 2.19 12.09 18.16
N TRP A 132 3.49 12.36 18.13
CA TRP A 132 4.00 13.71 18.37
C TRP A 132 3.69 14.69 17.24
N SER A 133 3.65 14.24 15.98
CA SER A 133 3.18 15.07 14.87
C SER A 133 1.69 15.42 15.00
N ILE A 134 0.86 14.46 15.42
CA ILE A 134 -0.54 14.69 15.78
C ILE A 134 -0.65 15.69 16.94
N MET A 135 0.20 15.57 17.96
CA MET A 135 0.25 16.52 19.08
C MET A 135 0.55 17.96 18.60
N VAL A 136 1.59 18.12 17.78
CA VAL A 136 2.00 19.44 17.26
C VAL A 136 0.90 20.06 16.42
N THR A 137 0.38 19.33 15.44
CA THR A 137 -0.69 19.82 14.56
C THR A 137 -1.95 20.17 15.34
N SER A 138 -2.34 19.35 16.33
CA SER A 138 -3.46 19.65 17.23
C SER A 138 -3.25 20.94 18.01
N ARG A 139 -2.05 21.15 18.56
CA ARG A 139 -1.71 22.37 19.31
C ARG A 139 -1.71 23.61 18.43
N LEU A 140 -1.29 23.51 17.17
CA LEU A 140 -1.34 24.62 16.23
C LEU A 140 -2.79 25.04 15.94
N VAL A 141 -3.67 24.06 15.69
CA VAL A 141 -5.11 24.32 15.52
C VAL A 141 -5.70 24.94 16.78
N CYS A 142 -5.41 24.42 17.96
CA CYS A 142 -5.88 24.98 19.24
C CYS A 142 -5.39 26.42 19.47
N ARG A 143 -4.11 26.71 19.18
CA ARG A 143 -3.48 28.01 19.42
C ARG A 143 -3.92 29.09 18.44
N TYR A 144 -4.06 28.75 17.17
CA TYR A 144 -4.34 29.71 16.10
C TYR A 144 -5.75 29.63 15.52
N GLY A 145 -6.56 28.66 15.95
CA GLY A 145 -7.91 28.44 15.45
C GLY A 145 -8.85 29.63 15.67
N SER A 146 -8.74 30.35 16.80
CA SER A 146 -9.54 31.55 17.06
C SER A 146 -9.23 32.69 16.07
N LEU A 147 -7.95 32.84 15.70
CA LEU A 147 -7.51 33.80 14.68
C LEU A 147 -7.91 33.35 13.27
N ARG A 148 -7.85 32.04 12.99
CA ARG A 148 -8.10 31.47 11.67
C ARG A 148 -9.59 31.42 11.32
N PHE A 149 -10.40 30.90 12.23
CA PHE A 149 -11.81 30.58 12.01
C PHE A 149 -12.77 31.62 12.63
N GLY A 150 -12.25 32.50 13.50
CA GLY A 150 -13.03 33.45 14.26
C GLY A 150 -13.77 32.83 15.46
N GLY A 151 -14.02 33.64 16.48
CA GLY A 151 -14.70 33.21 17.71
C GLY A 151 -13.73 32.86 18.85
N GLU A 152 -14.28 32.26 19.91
CA GLU A 152 -13.52 31.90 21.11
C GLU A 152 -12.61 30.69 20.85
N GLY A 153 -11.37 30.78 21.36
CA GLY A 153 -10.44 29.65 21.34
C GLY A 153 -10.75 28.63 22.44
N ILE A 154 -10.41 27.36 22.21
CA ILE A 154 -10.59 26.29 23.19
C ILE A 154 -9.70 26.50 24.42
N ARG A 155 -10.28 26.40 25.62
CA ARG A 155 -9.57 26.53 26.90
C ARG A 155 -9.89 25.35 27.81
N LEU A 156 -8.83 24.64 28.21
CA LEU A 156 -8.88 23.63 29.27
C LEU A 156 -8.91 24.32 30.63
N GLN A 157 -9.57 23.68 31.60
CA GLN A 157 -9.49 24.06 33.01
C GLN A 157 -8.03 24.18 33.45
N SER A 158 -7.66 25.32 34.05
CA SER A 158 -6.27 25.63 34.46
C SER A 158 -5.52 24.46 35.12
N ARG A 159 -6.13 23.80 36.12
CA ARG A 159 -5.56 22.62 36.82
C ARG A 159 -5.19 21.47 35.88
N ILE A 160 -6.01 21.24 34.85
CA ILE A 160 -5.80 20.20 33.85
C ILE A 160 -4.80 20.69 32.80
N ALA A 161 -4.89 21.95 32.39
CA ALA A 161 -4.00 22.55 31.39
C ALA A 161 -2.53 22.45 31.82
N ASP A 162 -2.21 22.74 33.09
CA ASP A 162 -0.84 22.67 33.60
C ASP A 162 -0.30 21.23 33.64
N ARG A 163 -1.12 20.29 34.12
CA ARG A 163 -0.75 18.86 34.16
C ARG A 163 -0.60 18.29 32.76
N ALA A 164 -1.53 18.59 31.85
CA ALA A 164 -1.48 18.19 30.45
C ALA A 164 -0.25 18.79 29.76
N ARG A 165 0.10 20.05 30.02
CA ARG A 165 1.30 20.70 29.47
C ARG A 165 2.59 19.98 29.88
N LYS A 166 2.68 19.53 31.13
CA LYS A 166 3.84 18.80 31.67
C LYS A 166 3.97 17.39 31.10
N TRP A 167 2.86 16.65 31.00
CA TRP A 167 2.86 15.24 30.59
C TRP A 167 2.57 15.00 29.10
N ARG A 168 2.36 16.06 28.31
CA ARG A 168 1.95 15.96 26.89
C ARG A 168 2.73 14.96 26.05
N LEU A 169 4.06 14.95 26.14
CA LEU A 169 4.90 14.09 25.30
C LEU A 169 4.69 12.62 25.64
N VAL A 170 4.57 12.32 26.94
CA VAL A 170 4.29 10.96 27.43
C VAL A 170 2.86 10.54 27.10
N LEU A 171 1.89 11.43 27.28
CA LEU A 171 0.47 11.17 26.96
C LEU A 171 0.25 10.90 25.46
N PHE A 172 0.93 11.63 24.58
CA PHE A 172 0.82 11.36 23.15
C PHE A 172 1.61 10.11 22.75
N ALA A 173 2.79 9.89 23.33
CA ALA A 173 3.56 8.66 23.10
C ALA A 173 2.80 7.39 23.56
N SER A 174 1.97 7.46 24.60
CA SER A 174 1.20 6.29 25.05
C SER A 174 0.17 5.81 24.02
N PHE A 175 -0.37 6.71 23.18
CA PHE A 175 -1.24 6.32 22.07
C PHE A 175 -0.52 5.55 20.96
N ALA A 176 0.82 5.60 20.91
CA ALA A 176 1.60 4.79 19.97
C ALA A 176 1.70 3.33 20.43
N MET A 177 1.58 3.06 21.74
CA MET A 177 1.88 1.76 22.36
C MET A 177 1.09 0.57 21.84
N PRO A 178 -0.21 0.66 21.47
CA PRO A 178 -0.95 -0.48 20.94
C PRO A 178 -0.25 -1.16 19.76
N ILE A 179 0.39 -0.40 18.87
CA ILE A 179 1.06 -0.90 17.67
C ILE A 179 2.26 -1.82 18.00
N PRO A 180 3.33 -1.34 18.67
CA PRO A 180 4.47 -2.18 19.01
C PRO A 180 4.12 -3.26 20.04
N LEU A 181 3.18 -3.02 20.97
CA LEU A 181 2.75 -4.07 21.91
C LEU A 181 2.09 -5.25 21.17
N THR A 182 1.23 -4.98 20.19
CA THR A 182 0.66 -6.05 19.36
C THR A 182 1.74 -6.77 18.55
N CYS A 183 2.78 -6.08 18.09
CA CYS A 183 3.94 -6.72 17.45
C CYS A 183 4.65 -7.70 18.41
N LEU A 184 4.92 -7.27 19.65
CA LEU A 184 5.58 -8.10 20.67
C LEU A 184 4.78 -9.36 20.99
N VAL A 185 3.45 -9.22 21.12
CA VAL A 185 2.55 -10.34 21.41
C VAL A 185 2.48 -11.28 20.21
N THR A 186 2.23 -10.75 19.02
CA THR A 186 1.99 -11.57 17.81
C THR A 186 3.24 -12.31 17.36
N SER A 187 4.42 -11.71 17.53
CA SER A 187 5.70 -12.31 17.16
C SER A 187 6.33 -13.16 18.28
N SER A 188 5.64 -13.37 19.41
CA SER A 188 6.16 -14.11 20.57
C SER A 188 7.47 -13.55 21.15
N MET A 189 7.64 -12.23 21.16
CA MET A 189 8.88 -11.54 21.52
C MET A 189 8.84 -10.87 22.90
N TRP A 190 7.92 -11.27 23.78
CA TRP A 190 7.64 -10.55 25.04
C TRP A 190 8.85 -10.42 25.98
N MET A 191 9.82 -11.34 25.93
CA MET A 191 11.02 -11.25 26.77
C MET A 191 12.05 -10.25 26.23
N TRP A 192 12.30 -10.25 24.91
CA TRP A 192 13.43 -9.53 24.32
C TRP A 192 13.05 -8.26 23.57
N GLY A 193 11.79 -8.12 23.17
CA GLY A 193 11.33 -7.01 22.33
C GLY A 193 11.13 -5.68 23.07
N TRP A 194 11.18 -5.66 24.41
CA TRP A 194 11.15 -4.42 25.17
C TRP A 194 12.39 -3.55 24.94
N LEU A 195 13.57 -4.16 24.74
CA LEU A 195 14.81 -3.42 24.46
C LEU A 195 14.72 -2.62 23.15
N PRO A 196 14.39 -3.22 21.98
CA PRO A 196 14.24 -2.46 20.75
C PRO A 196 13.06 -1.48 20.81
N LEU A 197 11.98 -1.78 21.54
CA LEU A 197 10.88 -0.83 21.76
C LEU A 197 11.35 0.44 22.49
N LEU A 198 12.09 0.26 23.59
CA LEU A 198 12.66 1.38 24.35
C LEU A 198 13.71 2.13 23.52
N ALA A 199 14.56 1.41 22.78
CA ALA A 199 15.54 2.01 21.89
C ALA A 199 14.88 2.83 20.76
N GLY A 200 13.80 2.33 20.15
CA GLY A 200 13.05 3.05 19.12
C GLY A 200 12.36 4.29 19.68
N THR A 201 11.82 4.19 20.89
CA THR A 201 11.27 5.35 21.61
C THR A 201 12.36 6.38 21.92
N ALA A 202 13.56 5.94 22.35
CA ALA A 202 14.70 6.81 22.58
C ALA A 202 15.18 7.48 21.27
N ALA A 203 15.18 6.75 20.15
CA ALA A 203 15.49 7.30 18.83
C ALA A 203 14.49 8.40 18.42
N ALA A 204 13.21 8.25 18.76
CA ALA A 204 12.22 9.31 18.57
C ALA A 204 12.57 10.56 19.39
N TRP A 205 12.97 10.40 20.66
CA TRP A 205 13.45 11.50 21.50
C TRP A 205 14.67 12.20 20.93
N VAL A 206 15.66 11.43 20.44
CA VAL A 206 16.85 11.99 19.77
C VAL A 206 16.43 12.78 18.53
N THR A 207 15.54 12.22 17.69
CA THR A 207 14.99 12.91 16.51
C THR A 207 14.36 14.24 16.91
N LEU A 208 13.56 14.24 17.97
CA LEU A 208 12.91 15.43 18.51
C LEU A 208 13.91 16.48 19.01
N MET A 209 14.94 16.05 19.74
CA MET A 209 16.02 16.92 20.22
C MET A 209 16.79 17.54 19.07
N VAL A 210 17.17 16.75 18.07
CA VAL A 210 17.89 17.23 16.87
C VAL A 210 17.07 18.26 16.13
N ILE A 211 15.78 18.00 15.89
CA ILE A 211 14.92 18.97 15.18
C ILE A 211 14.72 20.25 15.99
N THR A 212 14.52 20.13 17.30
CA THR A 212 14.41 21.31 18.18
C THR A 212 15.69 22.12 18.13
N TRP A 213 16.85 21.47 18.27
CA TRP A 213 18.16 22.11 18.19
C TRP A 213 18.41 22.79 16.83
N GLN A 214 18.09 22.11 15.72
CA GLN A 214 18.21 22.68 14.37
C GLN A 214 17.35 23.94 14.23
N ARG A 215 16.08 23.88 14.67
CA ARG A 215 15.17 25.03 14.63
C ARG A 215 15.71 26.21 15.44
N GLU A 216 16.11 25.98 16.69
CA GLU A 216 16.65 27.06 17.54
C GLU A 216 18.00 27.61 17.03
N SER A 217 18.77 26.81 16.29
CA SER A 217 20.01 27.26 15.65
C SER A 217 19.78 28.11 14.40
N LEU A 218 18.66 27.90 13.70
CA LEU A 218 18.31 28.62 12.47
C LEU A 218 17.51 29.90 12.73
N MET A 219 16.76 29.97 13.84
CA MET A 219 15.83 31.08 14.11
C MET A 219 16.53 32.32 14.72
N PRO A 220 16.21 33.54 14.25
CA PRO A 220 16.70 34.79 14.85
C PRO A 220 16.31 34.93 16.33
N SER A 221 17.11 35.69 17.10
CA SER A 221 16.88 35.99 18.52
C SER A 221 15.54 36.68 18.78
N SER A 222 15.00 37.42 17.80
CA SER A 222 13.71 38.12 17.87
C SER A 222 12.48 37.18 17.98
N ILE A 223 12.60 35.93 17.52
CA ILE A 223 11.52 34.94 17.61
C ILE A 223 11.64 34.23 18.96
N PRO A 224 10.60 34.13 19.81
CA PRO A 224 10.71 33.44 21.09
C PRO A 224 10.94 31.93 20.91
N PRO A 225 11.57 31.28 21.91
CA PRO A 225 11.82 29.84 21.87
C PRO A 225 10.49 29.09 21.81
N SER A 226 10.49 27.97 21.07
CA SER A 226 9.30 27.15 20.95
C SER A 226 8.97 26.44 22.27
N ASP A 227 7.68 26.39 22.64
CA ASP A 227 7.11 25.46 23.64
C ASP A 227 6.11 24.48 22.99
N LEU A 228 6.12 24.36 21.65
CA LEU A 228 5.25 23.44 20.94
C LEU A 228 5.71 21.98 21.08
N LEU A 229 7.02 21.76 21.23
CA LEU A 229 7.64 20.44 21.35
C LEU A 229 8.41 20.32 22.68
N LEU A 230 9.71 20.60 22.67
CA LEU A 230 10.57 20.78 23.84
C LEU A 230 10.68 22.27 24.16
N ASN A 231 11.12 22.60 25.39
CA ASN A 231 11.44 23.98 25.73
C ASN A 231 12.72 24.38 24.98
N GLY A 232 12.56 25.12 23.88
CA GLY A 232 13.67 25.56 23.02
C GLY A 232 14.69 26.46 23.72
N GLY A 233 14.32 27.07 24.86
CA GLY A 233 15.23 27.92 25.63
C GLY A 233 16.51 27.22 26.08
N ALA A 234 16.48 25.89 26.29
CA ALA A 234 17.66 25.11 26.65
C ALA A 234 18.65 24.92 25.49
N PHE A 235 18.18 25.00 24.24
CA PHE A 235 18.99 24.83 23.03
C PHE A 235 19.40 26.16 22.40
N ARG A 236 18.86 27.27 22.91
CA ARG A 236 19.15 28.60 22.39
C ARG A 236 20.55 29.04 22.83
N ARG A 237 21.47 29.14 21.87
CA ARG A 237 22.76 29.78 22.13
C ARG A 237 22.54 31.29 22.30
N SER A 238 23.10 31.87 23.35
CA SER A 238 23.19 33.33 23.51
C SER A 238 24.18 33.88 22.49
N ALA A 239 23.74 34.05 21.24
CA ALA A 239 24.54 34.66 20.18
C ALA A 239 24.14 36.13 20.03
N ASN A 240 25.13 37.03 20.15
CA ASN A 240 25.03 38.48 19.97
C ASN A 240 24.98 38.90 18.49
N ASP A 241 24.30 38.13 17.64
CA ASP A 241 24.23 38.47 16.22
C ASP A 241 22.89 39.12 15.89
N GLU A 242 22.99 40.42 15.59
CA GLU A 242 21.97 41.26 14.98
C GLU A 242 21.70 40.73 13.54
N LYS A 243 21.07 39.56 13.43
CA LYS A 243 20.61 39.04 12.15
C LYS A 243 19.45 39.89 11.66
N GLN A 244 19.75 40.73 10.67
CA GLN A 244 18.82 41.61 9.98
C GLN A 244 17.51 40.88 9.61
N GLU A 245 16.38 41.44 10.05
CA GLU A 245 15.02 40.98 9.74
C GLU A 245 14.73 41.16 8.25
N THR A 246 15.23 40.22 7.43
CA THR A 246 14.80 40.11 6.05
C THR A 246 13.42 39.48 6.04
N ALA A 247 12.43 40.22 5.52
CA ALA A 247 11.11 39.68 5.24
C ALA A 247 11.29 38.42 4.40
N THR A 248 11.01 37.26 5.00
CA THR A 248 11.26 36.00 4.34
C THR A 248 10.20 35.78 3.26
N ALA A 249 10.52 35.02 2.20
CA ALA A 249 9.51 34.59 1.23
C ALA A 249 8.27 33.95 1.91
N LEU A 250 8.47 33.37 3.09
CA LEU A 250 7.43 32.83 3.95
C LEU A 250 6.48 33.90 4.50
N ASP A 251 6.95 35.08 4.87
CA ASP A 251 6.08 36.18 5.30
C ASP A 251 5.19 36.68 4.18
N ALA A 252 5.67 36.66 2.93
CA ALA A 252 4.84 36.96 1.77
C ALA A 252 3.73 35.92 1.58
N ILE A 253 4.07 34.62 1.68
CA ILE A 253 3.11 33.51 1.56
C ILE A 253 2.08 33.55 2.69
N THR A 254 2.51 33.65 3.95
CA THR A 254 1.60 33.65 5.10
C THR A 254 0.70 34.87 5.10
N ARG A 255 1.18 36.03 4.61
CA ARG A 255 0.34 37.22 4.39
C ARG A 255 -0.79 36.96 3.40
N ILE A 256 -0.53 36.20 2.33
CA ILE A 256 -1.56 35.78 1.35
C ILE A 256 -2.54 34.79 1.98
N LEU A 257 -2.05 33.82 2.76
CA LEU A 257 -2.90 32.84 3.45
C LEU A 257 -3.81 33.50 4.50
N GLY A 258 -3.40 34.63 5.05
CA GLY A 258 -4.21 35.53 5.86
C GLY A 258 -4.25 35.17 7.36
N PRO A 259 -5.33 35.54 8.07
CA PRO A 259 -5.43 35.36 9.52
C PRO A 259 -5.23 33.91 9.96
N GLY A 260 -4.59 33.75 11.11
CA GLY A 260 -4.18 32.45 11.63
C GLY A 260 -2.87 31.93 11.03
N TYR A 261 -2.30 32.58 10.01
CA TYR A 261 -0.94 32.33 9.52
C TYR A 261 0.03 33.51 9.74
N TYR A 262 -0.47 34.74 9.62
CA TYR A 262 0.31 35.97 9.68
C TYR A 262 -0.20 36.90 10.80
N ASP A 263 0.72 37.53 11.52
CA ASP A 263 0.41 38.59 12.49
C ASP A 263 0.54 39.97 11.80
N PRO A 264 -0.57 40.69 11.56
CA PRO A 264 -0.54 41.98 10.89
C PRO A 264 0.10 43.09 11.74
N VAL A 265 0.17 42.93 13.07
CA VAL A 265 0.75 43.93 13.99
C VAL A 265 2.27 43.80 13.99
N ARG A 266 2.78 42.57 14.16
CA ARG A 266 4.22 42.28 14.14
C ARG A 266 4.80 42.20 12.72
N ARG A 267 3.95 42.19 11.70
CA ARG A 267 4.28 42.03 10.28
C ARG A 267 5.10 40.76 9.97
N GLN A 268 4.90 39.71 10.76
CA GLN A 268 5.67 38.46 10.69
C GLN A 268 4.75 37.23 10.71
N SER A 269 5.24 36.13 10.16
CA SER A 269 4.60 34.81 10.25
C SER A 269 4.45 34.36 11.70
N LEU A 270 3.32 33.71 12.02
CA LEU A 270 3.10 33.21 13.37
C LEU A 270 4.13 32.13 13.73
N GLU A 271 4.73 32.28 14.92
CA GLU A 271 5.88 31.50 15.41
C GLU A 271 5.71 29.98 15.29
N GLY A 272 4.49 29.48 15.51
CA GLY A 272 4.21 28.05 15.46
C GLY A 272 4.20 27.48 14.04
N HIS A 273 3.93 28.29 13.01
CA HIS A 273 4.01 27.83 11.62
C HIS A 273 5.44 27.76 11.09
N MET A 274 6.33 28.63 11.58
CA MET A 274 7.77 28.49 11.33
C MET A 274 8.27 27.14 11.83
N LEU A 275 7.91 26.78 13.07
CA LEU A 275 8.25 25.49 13.65
C LEU A 275 7.62 24.33 12.86
N ALA A 276 6.34 24.44 12.50
CA ALA A 276 5.66 23.42 11.71
C ALA A 276 6.34 23.21 10.35
N LEU A 277 6.83 24.27 9.69
CA LEU A 277 7.53 24.15 8.43
C LEU A 277 8.88 23.47 8.59
N THR A 278 9.65 23.80 9.64
CA THR A 278 10.91 23.10 9.95
C THR A 278 10.67 21.61 10.24
N LEU A 279 9.62 21.30 11.01
CA LEU A 279 9.24 19.92 11.30
C LEU A 279 8.77 19.18 10.06
N LEU A 280 7.96 19.82 9.22
CA LEU A 280 7.52 19.25 7.95
C LEU A 280 8.70 18.98 7.02
N ALA A 281 9.65 19.93 6.91
CA ALA A 281 10.87 19.73 6.14
C ALA A 281 11.68 18.54 6.68
N ALA A 282 11.85 18.43 8.00
CA ALA A 282 12.53 17.29 8.61
C ALA A 282 11.80 15.97 8.30
N VAL A 283 10.47 15.95 8.39
CA VAL A 283 9.63 14.79 8.05
C VAL A 283 9.80 14.40 6.57
N LEU A 284 9.79 15.37 5.66
CA LEU A 284 9.99 15.14 4.22
C LEU A 284 11.40 14.65 3.91
N CYS A 285 12.42 15.17 4.60
CA CYS A 285 13.79 14.66 4.50
C CYS A 285 13.89 13.22 5.00
N THR A 286 13.34 12.92 6.18
CA THR A 286 13.29 11.54 6.72
C THR A 286 12.55 10.61 5.76
N TYR A 287 11.42 11.05 5.22
CA TYR A 287 10.65 10.32 4.22
C TYR A 287 11.49 10.03 2.97
N GLY A 288 12.08 11.04 2.33
CA GLY A 288 12.92 10.85 1.15
C GLY A 288 14.14 9.96 1.41
N MET A 289 14.79 10.10 2.57
CA MET A 289 15.91 9.27 2.97
C MET A 289 15.52 7.79 3.14
N ILE A 290 14.41 7.50 3.84
CA ILE A 290 13.93 6.12 4.00
C ILE A 290 13.54 5.56 2.64
N GLY A 291 12.85 6.33 1.80
CA GLY A 291 12.46 5.89 0.46
C GLY A 291 13.63 5.51 -0.42
N PHE A 292 14.70 6.32 -0.39
CA PHE A 292 15.91 6.06 -1.15
C PHE A 292 16.74 4.92 -0.56
N ALA A 293 16.92 4.87 0.76
CA ALA A 293 17.76 3.88 1.43
C ALA A 293 17.17 2.46 1.33
N PHE A 294 15.84 2.33 1.34
CA PHE A 294 15.14 1.03 1.40
C PHE A 294 14.30 0.74 0.14
N ARG A 295 14.70 1.29 -1.01
CA ARG A 295 14.06 0.98 -2.29
C ARG A 295 14.31 -0.48 -2.68
N PRO A 296 13.31 -1.22 -3.21
CA PRO A 296 13.44 -2.63 -3.59
C PRO A 296 14.51 -2.93 -4.65
N SER A 297 14.91 -1.93 -5.45
CA SER A 297 15.93 -2.06 -6.49
C SER A 297 17.01 -1.00 -6.29
N GLY A 298 18.22 -1.42 -5.92
CA GLY A 298 19.40 -0.56 -5.74
C GLY A 298 19.44 0.24 -4.44
N GLY A 299 18.68 -0.14 -3.41
CA GLY A 299 18.74 0.48 -2.07
C GLY A 299 20.04 0.18 -1.33
N TRP A 300 20.24 0.83 -0.19
CA TRP A 300 21.36 0.55 0.72
C TRP A 300 21.09 -0.68 1.59
N ASN A 301 19.82 -0.99 1.83
CA ASN A 301 19.40 -2.07 2.73
C ASN A 301 17.94 -2.49 2.46
N ASP A 302 17.61 -3.77 2.71
CA ASP A 302 16.24 -4.31 2.63
C ASP A 302 15.52 -4.29 3.99
N TYR A 303 16.18 -3.83 5.06
CA TYR A 303 15.66 -3.86 6.43
C TYR A 303 14.86 -2.60 6.81
N PHE A 304 13.62 -2.48 6.32
CA PHE A 304 12.61 -1.61 6.92
C PHE A 304 11.22 -2.29 6.96
N PRO A 305 10.52 -2.28 8.11
CA PRO A 305 9.27 -3.02 8.27
C PRO A 305 8.11 -2.43 7.47
N SER A 306 7.24 -3.30 6.94
CA SER A 306 6.00 -2.90 6.25
C SER A 306 5.12 -1.98 7.10
N LEU A 307 5.01 -2.28 8.41
CA LEU A 307 4.27 -1.44 9.35
C LEU A 307 4.93 -0.08 9.58
N GLY A 308 6.25 0.01 9.45
CA GLY A 308 6.99 1.28 9.44
C GLY A 308 6.57 2.18 8.28
N TYR A 309 6.40 1.63 7.07
CA TYR A 309 5.89 2.39 5.92
C TYR A 309 4.45 2.86 6.13
N LEU A 310 3.61 2.06 6.77
CA LEU A 310 2.27 2.50 7.18
C LEU A 310 2.34 3.67 8.17
N MET A 311 3.26 3.63 9.14
CA MET A 311 3.47 4.75 10.07
C MET A 311 3.98 6.00 9.34
N ILE A 312 4.80 5.87 8.30
CA ILE A 312 5.21 6.99 7.44
C ILE A 312 3.99 7.59 6.72
N LEU A 313 3.09 6.78 6.17
CA LEU A 313 1.85 7.28 5.57
C LEU A 313 0.99 8.02 6.59
N PHE A 314 0.87 7.51 7.83
CA PHE A 314 0.17 8.22 8.90
C PHE A 314 0.87 9.51 9.30
N LEU A 315 2.20 9.53 9.27
CA LEU A 315 3.01 10.72 9.53
C LEU A 315 2.71 11.78 8.46
N LEU A 316 2.78 11.43 7.17
CA LEU A 316 2.45 12.34 6.06
C LEU A 316 1.01 12.81 6.13
N ALA A 317 0.05 11.92 6.39
CA ALA A 317 -1.36 12.28 6.55
C ALA A 317 -1.58 13.24 7.72
N SER A 318 -0.87 13.05 8.83
CA SER A 318 -0.95 13.94 10.00
C SER A 318 -0.54 15.37 9.67
N TRP A 319 0.41 15.57 8.77
CA TRP A 319 0.83 16.90 8.32
C TRP A 319 -0.04 17.42 7.18
N GLY A 320 -0.21 16.64 6.11
CA GLY A 320 -0.91 17.05 4.89
C GLY A 320 -2.40 17.34 5.12
N LEU A 321 -3.12 16.39 5.73
CA LEU A 321 -4.56 16.56 5.98
C LEU A 321 -4.82 17.67 7.02
N SER A 322 -3.97 17.77 8.05
CA SER A 322 -4.09 18.85 9.04
C SER A 322 -3.85 20.22 8.43
N ALA A 323 -2.83 20.36 7.57
CA ALA A 323 -2.53 21.62 6.89
C ALA A 323 -3.65 22.00 5.92
N ALA A 324 -4.14 21.05 5.12
CA ALA A 324 -5.25 21.26 4.20
C ALA A 324 -6.55 21.63 4.93
N ALA A 325 -6.86 20.96 6.05
CA ALA A 325 -8.01 21.29 6.88
C ALA A 325 -7.90 22.69 7.49
N PHE A 326 -6.75 23.03 8.09
CA PHE A 326 -6.56 24.35 8.68
C PHE A 326 -6.66 25.49 7.64
N LEU A 327 -6.24 25.22 6.41
CA LEU A 327 -6.42 26.11 5.27
C LEU A 327 -7.90 26.24 4.87
N LEU A 328 -8.54 25.13 4.52
CA LEU A 328 -9.87 25.07 3.89
C LEU A 328 -11.03 25.32 4.83
N ASP A 329 -10.92 24.92 6.10
CA ASP A 329 -11.98 25.09 7.10
C ASP A 329 -12.33 26.57 7.35
N ARG A 330 -11.40 27.49 7.05
CA ARG A 330 -11.67 28.94 7.05
C ARG A 330 -12.81 29.32 6.11
N TRP A 331 -12.84 28.73 4.92
CA TRP A 331 -13.88 28.95 3.92
C TRP A 331 -14.98 27.89 3.99
N ARG A 332 -14.96 27.03 5.01
CA ARG A 332 -15.98 26.00 5.22
C ARG A 332 -16.05 24.99 4.07
N VAL A 333 -14.92 24.74 3.41
CA VAL A 333 -14.83 23.79 2.32
C VAL A 333 -14.33 22.45 2.88
N PRO A 334 -15.05 21.33 2.66
CA PRO A 334 -14.60 20.01 3.09
C PRO A 334 -13.25 19.64 2.46
N THR A 335 -12.31 19.16 3.26
CA THR A 335 -10.95 18.84 2.81
C THR A 335 -10.93 17.63 1.90
N LEU A 336 -11.64 16.56 2.26
CA LEU A 336 -11.70 15.36 1.42
C LEU A 336 -12.37 15.64 0.08
N LEU A 337 -13.38 16.52 0.03
CA LEU A 337 -14.02 16.92 -1.22
C LEU A 337 -13.01 17.59 -2.17
N VAL A 338 -12.21 18.53 -1.67
CA VAL A 338 -11.19 19.20 -2.49
C VAL A 338 -10.15 18.21 -2.98
N LEU A 339 -9.66 17.31 -2.12
CA LEU A 339 -8.69 16.29 -2.49
C LEU A 339 -9.23 15.32 -3.54
N THR A 340 -10.49 14.91 -3.42
CA THR A 340 -11.15 14.04 -4.41
C THR A 340 -11.32 14.76 -5.75
N LEU A 341 -11.84 15.99 -5.74
CA LEU A 341 -12.00 16.77 -6.97
C LEU A 341 -10.66 17.08 -7.64
N SER A 342 -9.63 17.43 -6.85
CA SER A 342 -8.30 17.65 -7.40
C SER A 342 -7.72 16.38 -8.00
N SER A 343 -7.91 15.23 -7.33
CA SER A 343 -7.48 13.93 -7.87
C SER A 343 -8.21 13.59 -9.18
N MET A 344 -9.53 13.81 -9.26
CA MET A 344 -10.30 13.60 -10.50
C MET A 344 -9.86 14.53 -11.64
N VAL A 345 -9.61 15.81 -11.34
CA VAL A 345 -9.10 16.76 -12.33
C VAL A 345 -7.71 16.33 -12.80
N MET A 346 -6.82 15.95 -11.89
CA MET A 346 -5.48 15.50 -12.25
C MET A 346 -5.52 14.22 -13.09
N TYR A 347 -6.39 13.26 -12.76
CA TYR A 347 -6.61 12.05 -13.56
C TYR A 347 -7.03 12.37 -15.01
N SER A 348 -7.80 13.46 -15.22
CA SER A 348 -8.19 13.88 -16.57
C SER A 348 -7.09 14.61 -17.36
N LEU A 349 -6.09 15.15 -16.66
CA LEU A 349 -5.01 15.94 -17.25
C LEU A 349 -3.73 15.14 -17.45
N VAL A 350 -3.51 14.11 -16.63
CA VAL A 350 -2.27 13.34 -16.51
C VAL A 350 -2.60 11.87 -16.51
N GLN A 351 -1.82 11.04 -17.21
CA GLN A 351 -1.98 9.58 -17.13
C GLN A 351 -1.52 9.05 -15.78
N THR A 352 -2.42 9.02 -14.79
CA THR A 352 -2.13 8.47 -13.45
C THR A 352 -2.45 6.99 -13.31
N ASP A 353 -2.59 6.31 -14.44
CA ASP A 353 -2.87 4.87 -14.47
C ASP A 353 -1.64 4.05 -14.07
N HIS A 354 -1.83 2.73 -13.95
CA HIS A 354 -0.76 1.78 -13.66
C HIS A 354 -0.44 0.96 -14.90
N PHE A 355 0.86 0.79 -15.18
CA PHE A 355 1.34 0.23 -16.43
C PHE A 355 2.32 -0.90 -16.21
N PHE A 356 2.20 -1.97 -16.98
CA PHE A 356 3.26 -2.98 -17.07
C PHE A 356 4.12 -2.75 -18.33
N ALA A 357 5.43 -2.92 -18.17
CA ALA A 357 6.39 -2.75 -19.26
C ALA A 357 6.32 -3.95 -20.23
N THR A 358 6.51 -3.66 -21.52
CA THR A 358 6.64 -4.67 -22.59
C THR A 358 7.87 -4.39 -23.43
N ARG A 359 8.37 -5.41 -24.11
CA ARG A 359 9.49 -5.31 -25.06
C ARG A 359 8.97 -5.56 -26.48
N PRO A 360 9.43 -4.82 -27.51
CA PRO A 360 9.07 -5.12 -28.89
C PRO A 360 9.70 -6.45 -29.31
N LEU A 361 8.95 -7.27 -30.03
CA LEU A 361 9.43 -8.50 -30.66
C LEU A 361 10.04 -8.22 -32.03
N ALA A 362 11.04 -9.01 -32.42
CA ALA A 362 11.48 -9.07 -33.81
C ALA A 362 10.36 -9.65 -34.68
N ALA A 363 10.25 -9.22 -35.93
CA ALA A 363 9.19 -9.68 -36.84
C ALA A 363 9.14 -11.20 -36.98
N VAL A 364 10.31 -11.86 -37.05
CA VAL A 364 10.42 -13.33 -37.12
C VAL A 364 9.83 -13.99 -35.87
N ASP A 365 10.10 -13.44 -34.69
CA ASP A 365 9.56 -13.96 -33.43
C ASP A 365 8.08 -13.62 -33.23
N ALA A 366 7.54 -12.63 -33.97
CA ALA A 366 6.12 -12.24 -33.93
C ALA A 366 5.25 -13.17 -34.80
N ASP A 367 5.75 -13.56 -35.97
CA ASP A 367 5.07 -14.47 -36.90
C ASP A 367 5.24 -15.95 -36.54
N ASP A 368 6.10 -16.25 -35.58
CA ASP A 368 6.37 -17.58 -35.07
C ASP A 368 5.14 -18.18 -34.37
N SER A 369 4.56 -19.26 -34.91
CA SER A 369 3.40 -19.98 -34.35
C SER A 369 3.82 -21.21 -33.53
N LEU A 370 3.02 -21.55 -32.51
CA LEU A 370 3.18 -22.73 -31.66
C LEU A 370 1.83 -23.10 -31.06
N THR A 371 1.19 -24.10 -31.64
CA THR A 371 -0.08 -24.63 -31.13
C THR A 371 0.12 -25.50 -29.88
N PRO A 372 -0.89 -25.67 -29.01
CA PRO A 372 -0.82 -26.59 -27.88
C PRO A 372 -0.48 -28.02 -28.30
N LYS A 373 -1.00 -28.45 -29.47
CA LYS A 373 -0.68 -29.74 -30.08
C LYS A 373 0.79 -29.88 -30.45
N GLU A 374 1.38 -28.88 -31.10
CA GLU A 374 2.82 -28.91 -31.46
C GLU A 374 3.71 -28.95 -30.22
N ALA A 375 3.40 -28.12 -29.21
CA ALA A 375 4.10 -28.12 -27.92
C ALA A 375 4.02 -29.50 -27.24
N PHE A 376 2.83 -30.11 -27.21
CA PHE A 376 2.62 -31.44 -26.65
C PHE A 376 3.43 -32.54 -27.38
N LEU A 377 3.43 -32.51 -28.71
CA LEU A 377 4.20 -33.46 -29.51
C LEU A 377 5.72 -33.29 -29.28
N ALA A 378 6.19 -32.05 -29.08
CA ALA A 378 7.58 -31.79 -28.73
C ALA A 378 7.97 -32.31 -27.34
N TRP A 379 7.10 -32.13 -26.33
CA TRP A 379 7.31 -32.68 -24.99
C TRP A 379 7.37 -34.22 -24.98
N LYS A 380 6.62 -34.88 -25.86
CA LYS A 380 6.50 -36.33 -25.93
C LYS A 380 7.73 -37.08 -26.50
N LYS A 381 8.68 -36.37 -27.13
CA LYS A 381 9.73 -36.84 -28.07
C LYS A 381 10.33 -38.26 -27.93
N SER A 382 10.45 -38.86 -26.75
CA SER A 382 10.75 -40.29 -26.62
C SER A 382 10.36 -40.81 -25.23
N GLU A 383 9.94 -42.07 -25.18
CA GLU A 383 9.43 -42.86 -24.03
C GLU A 383 7.93 -42.74 -23.68
N GLU A 384 7.35 -43.88 -23.27
CA GLU A 384 5.99 -44.00 -22.76
C GLU A 384 5.93 -43.50 -21.31
N LYS A 385 5.82 -42.18 -21.15
CA LYS A 385 5.67 -41.53 -19.85
C LYS A 385 4.22 -41.15 -19.55
N PRO A 386 3.77 -41.22 -18.27
CA PRO A 386 2.44 -40.77 -17.90
C PRO A 386 2.27 -39.29 -18.23
N LEU A 387 1.07 -38.91 -18.69
CA LEU A 387 0.73 -37.50 -18.87
C LEU A 387 0.38 -36.90 -17.51
N ILE A 388 1.25 -36.07 -16.96
CA ILE A 388 0.98 -35.30 -15.74
C ILE A 388 0.65 -33.86 -16.13
N VAL A 389 -0.48 -33.38 -15.64
CA VAL A 389 -0.87 -31.97 -15.67
C VAL A 389 -1.14 -31.48 -14.26
N CYS A 390 -0.84 -30.22 -13.98
CA CYS A 390 -1.07 -29.63 -12.66
C CYS A 390 -2.01 -28.42 -12.76
N THR A 391 -3.09 -28.43 -11.99
CA THR A 391 -3.98 -27.29 -11.77
C THR A 391 -3.68 -26.69 -10.41
N ILE A 392 -3.28 -25.43 -10.36
CA ILE A 392 -2.64 -24.81 -9.21
C ILE A 392 -3.44 -23.59 -8.77
N SER A 393 -4.09 -23.70 -7.61
CA SER A 393 -5.01 -22.67 -7.16
C SER A 393 -4.32 -21.38 -6.72
N GLY A 394 -5.04 -20.27 -6.81
CA GLY A 394 -4.67 -19.01 -6.18
C GLY A 394 -4.80 -19.02 -4.65
N GLY A 395 -4.28 -17.95 -4.03
CA GLY A 395 -4.26 -17.82 -2.56
C GLY A 395 -3.10 -17.01 -1.98
N GLY A 396 -2.52 -16.09 -2.77
CA GLY A 396 -1.39 -15.26 -2.36
C GLY A 396 -0.14 -16.07 -1.99
N ILE A 397 0.63 -15.58 -1.01
CA ILE A 397 1.91 -16.18 -0.61
C ILE A 397 1.78 -17.63 -0.14
N ALA A 398 0.66 -18.00 0.49
CA ALA A 398 0.43 -19.37 0.94
C ALA A 398 0.30 -20.33 -0.24
N ALA A 399 -0.43 -19.92 -1.29
CA ALA A 399 -0.51 -20.69 -2.53
C ALA A 399 0.83 -20.76 -3.25
N ALA A 400 1.60 -19.67 -3.30
CA ALA A 400 2.94 -19.67 -3.89
C ALA A 400 3.86 -20.69 -3.20
N ALA A 401 3.94 -20.62 -1.87
CA ALA A 401 4.74 -21.53 -1.05
C ALA A 401 4.28 -22.98 -1.20
N TRP A 402 2.96 -23.23 -1.15
CA TRP A 402 2.40 -24.58 -1.28
C TRP A 402 2.66 -25.19 -2.65
N SER A 403 2.47 -24.41 -3.72
CA SER A 403 2.69 -24.88 -5.09
C SER A 403 4.15 -25.26 -5.31
N ALA A 404 5.09 -24.41 -4.84
CA ALA A 404 6.51 -24.72 -4.88
C ALA A 404 6.84 -25.95 -4.02
N GLN A 405 6.27 -26.07 -2.81
CA GLN A 405 6.48 -27.23 -1.94
C GLN A 405 6.04 -28.54 -2.59
N VAL A 406 4.87 -28.57 -3.23
CA VAL A 406 4.34 -29.78 -3.88
C VAL A 406 5.16 -30.12 -5.13
N LEU A 407 5.39 -29.17 -6.03
CA LEU A 407 6.13 -29.43 -7.27
C LEU A 407 7.58 -29.86 -6.99
N THR A 408 8.26 -29.19 -6.07
CA THR A 408 9.62 -29.58 -5.67
C THR A 408 9.64 -30.90 -4.88
N GLY A 409 8.62 -31.19 -4.08
CA GLY A 409 8.52 -32.45 -3.35
C GLY A 409 8.32 -33.65 -4.30
N LEU A 410 7.50 -33.48 -5.33
CA LEU A 410 7.30 -34.49 -6.38
C LEU A 410 8.59 -34.72 -7.18
N GLU A 411 9.34 -33.67 -7.51
CA GLU A 411 10.65 -33.81 -8.15
C GLU A 411 11.68 -34.47 -7.22
N GLU A 412 11.66 -34.17 -5.93
CA GLU A 412 12.53 -34.79 -4.93
C GLU A 412 12.25 -36.29 -4.76
N GLU A 413 10.98 -36.70 -4.84
CA GLU A 413 10.55 -38.09 -4.69
C GLU A 413 10.76 -38.92 -5.96
N PHE A 414 10.44 -38.36 -7.13
CA PHE A 414 10.37 -39.11 -8.38
C PHE A 414 11.47 -38.74 -9.40
N GLY A 415 12.25 -37.69 -9.16
CA GLY A 415 13.33 -37.26 -10.04
C GLY A 415 12.89 -37.06 -11.49
N THR A 416 13.64 -37.65 -12.42
CA THR A 416 13.38 -37.54 -13.87
C THR A 416 12.01 -38.09 -14.27
N ALA A 417 11.49 -39.10 -13.54
CA ALA A 417 10.19 -39.66 -13.85
C ALA A 417 9.07 -38.63 -13.71
N PHE A 418 9.19 -37.66 -12.78
CA PHE A 418 8.24 -36.56 -12.67
C PHE A 418 8.54 -35.44 -13.65
N THR A 419 9.78 -34.96 -13.75
CA THR A 419 10.14 -33.83 -14.63
C THR A 419 9.85 -34.13 -16.10
N GLN A 420 10.12 -35.35 -16.56
CA GLN A 420 9.82 -35.76 -17.92
C GLN A 420 8.31 -35.96 -18.15
N SER A 421 7.54 -36.31 -17.12
CA SER A 421 6.10 -36.60 -17.20
C SER A 421 5.21 -35.36 -17.05
N LEU A 422 5.74 -34.25 -16.51
CA LEU A 422 5.01 -32.99 -16.39
C LEU A 422 4.89 -32.31 -17.76
N ALA A 423 3.66 -32.23 -18.29
CA ALA A 423 3.40 -31.70 -19.63
C ALA A 423 2.88 -30.25 -19.60
N ALA A 424 2.06 -29.89 -18.61
CA ALA A 424 1.46 -28.56 -18.51
C ALA A 424 1.11 -28.19 -17.07
N THR A 425 1.11 -26.88 -16.79
CA THR A 425 0.62 -26.30 -15.54
C THR A 425 -0.40 -25.22 -15.86
N SER A 426 -1.54 -25.22 -15.18
CA SER A 426 -2.48 -24.09 -15.14
C SER A 426 -2.49 -23.51 -13.75
N SER A 427 -2.32 -22.20 -13.64
CA SER A 427 -2.18 -21.56 -12.35
C SER A 427 -2.76 -20.16 -12.32
N ALA A 428 -3.33 -19.81 -11.16
CA ALA A 428 -3.89 -18.49 -10.90
C ALA A 428 -3.23 -17.84 -9.67
N SER A 429 -3.19 -16.51 -9.63
CA SER A 429 -2.76 -15.72 -8.47
C SER A 429 -1.39 -16.14 -7.93
N GLY A 430 -1.26 -16.28 -6.61
CA GLY A 430 -0.07 -16.82 -5.95
C GLY A 430 0.39 -18.19 -6.46
N GLY A 431 -0.50 -19.03 -7.00
CA GLY A 431 -0.13 -20.30 -7.64
C GLY A 431 0.78 -20.09 -8.86
N SER A 432 0.53 -19.02 -9.64
CA SER A 432 1.40 -18.65 -10.76
C SER A 432 2.77 -18.17 -10.29
N VAL A 433 2.86 -17.52 -9.13
CA VAL A 433 4.13 -17.11 -8.52
C VAL A 433 4.94 -18.35 -8.10
N GLY A 434 4.31 -19.34 -7.47
CA GLY A 434 4.99 -20.60 -7.13
C GLY A 434 5.44 -21.38 -8.37
N THR A 435 4.59 -21.41 -9.40
CA THR A 435 4.90 -22.03 -10.70
C THR A 435 6.07 -21.35 -11.40
N MET A 436 6.11 -20.01 -11.39
CA MET A 436 7.24 -19.23 -11.90
C MET A 436 8.55 -19.64 -11.22
N PHE A 437 8.60 -19.67 -9.88
CA PHE A 437 9.82 -20.05 -9.16
C PHE A 437 10.23 -21.50 -9.45
N TYR A 438 9.28 -22.41 -9.63
CA TYR A 438 9.57 -23.79 -9.98
C TYR A 438 10.14 -23.94 -11.40
N LEU A 439 9.62 -23.17 -12.37
CA LEU A 439 10.00 -23.28 -13.78
C LEU A 439 11.23 -22.43 -14.18
N ASP A 440 11.61 -21.44 -13.37
CA ASP A 440 12.70 -20.51 -13.63
C ASP A 440 14.04 -21.17 -14.01
N ASP A 441 14.38 -22.26 -13.31
CA ASP A 441 15.58 -23.07 -13.54
C ASP A 441 15.20 -24.56 -13.67
N PHE A 442 14.11 -24.84 -14.40
CA PHE A 442 13.67 -26.22 -14.65
C PHE A 442 14.57 -26.89 -15.68
N ASP A 443 14.95 -28.14 -15.43
CA ASP A 443 15.66 -29.01 -16.37
C ASP A 443 14.91 -30.34 -16.42
N VAL A 444 14.52 -30.74 -17.64
CA VAL A 444 13.72 -31.95 -17.85
C VAL A 444 14.52 -33.23 -17.62
N ASP A 445 15.82 -33.21 -17.88
CA ASP A 445 16.70 -34.38 -17.86
C ASP A 445 17.55 -34.48 -16.60
N GLN A 446 17.73 -33.37 -15.87
CA GLN A 446 18.54 -33.30 -14.66
C GLN A 446 17.73 -32.82 -13.46
N PRO A 447 17.26 -33.74 -12.60
CA PRO A 447 16.57 -33.38 -11.37
C PRO A 447 17.46 -32.53 -10.49
N ARG A 448 16.88 -31.50 -9.89
CA ARG A 448 17.63 -30.56 -9.07
C ARG A 448 17.99 -31.16 -7.72
N THR A 449 19.12 -30.71 -7.18
CA THR A 449 19.54 -31.11 -5.82
C THR A 449 18.56 -30.59 -4.77
N SER A 450 18.46 -31.28 -3.62
CA SER A 450 17.61 -30.84 -2.50
C SER A 450 17.90 -29.40 -2.05
N ASP A 451 19.15 -28.93 -2.14
CA ASP A 451 19.51 -27.54 -1.84
C ASP A 451 18.90 -26.52 -2.81
N ARG A 452 18.89 -26.84 -4.11
CA ARG A 452 18.25 -26.01 -5.13
C ARG A 452 16.74 -26.04 -4.98
N LEU A 453 16.15 -27.20 -4.71
CA LEU A 453 14.72 -27.34 -4.41
C LEU A 453 14.31 -26.55 -3.16
N ASN A 454 15.12 -26.59 -2.09
CA ASN A 454 14.93 -25.76 -0.90
C ASN A 454 15.03 -24.26 -1.20
N THR A 455 15.93 -23.85 -2.11
CA THR A 455 16.04 -22.46 -2.55
C THR A 455 14.74 -21.99 -3.23
N ILE A 456 14.16 -22.82 -4.11
CA ILE A 456 12.88 -22.54 -4.77
C ILE A 456 11.74 -22.42 -3.74
N ARG A 457 11.65 -23.36 -2.79
CA ARG A 457 10.67 -23.33 -1.70
C ARG A 457 10.77 -22.05 -0.87
N ASN A 458 11.99 -21.68 -0.47
CA ASN A 458 12.25 -20.48 0.31
C ASN A 458 11.95 -19.20 -0.48
N ALA A 459 12.30 -19.15 -1.77
CA ALA A 459 11.99 -18.01 -2.64
C ALA A 459 10.48 -17.81 -2.79
N ALA A 460 9.72 -18.87 -3.08
CA ALA A 460 8.27 -18.82 -3.21
C ALA A 460 7.54 -18.47 -1.89
N ALA A 461 8.11 -18.85 -0.74
CA ALA A 461 7.59 -18.52 0.58
C ALA A 461 8.06 -17.15 1.12
N SER A 462 8.92 -16.44 0.38
CA SER A 462 9.49 -15.16 0.83
C SER A 462 8.47 -14.03 0.77
N SER A 463 8.44 -13.20 1.81
CA SER A 463 7.48 -12.10 1.91
C SER A 463 7.90 -10.89 1.07
N SER A 464 7.04 -10.48 0.14
CA SER A 464 7.18 -9.25 -0.65
C SER A 464 6.32 -8.10 -0.11
N LEU A 465 5.83 -8.23 1.13
CA LEU A 465 4.97 -7.23 1.76
C LEU A 465 5.71 -5.90 2.00
N ARG A 466 7.02 -5.95 2.28
CA ARG A 466 7.85 -4.75 2.47
C ARG A 466 7.94 -3.92 1.18
N ALA A 467 8.17 -4.58 0.05
CA ALA A 467 8.19 -3.94 -1.27
C ALA A 467 6.84 -3.30 -1.61
N THR A 468 5.75 -4.04 -1.36
CA THR A 468 4.40 -3.50 -1.57
C THR A 468 4.14 -2.26 -0.71
N ALA A 469 4.52 -2.31 0.57
CA ALA A 469 4.36 -1.20 1.50
C ALA A 469 5.23 0.02 1.14
N TRP A 470 6.45 -0.20 0.63
CA TRP A 470 7.27 0.85 0.03
C TRP A 470 6.56 1.47 -1.19
N GLY A 471 6.02 0.65 -2.08
CA GLY A 471 5.27 1.11 -3.26
C GLY A 471 4.07 2.00 -2.90
N PHE A 472 3.31 1.62 -1.86
CA PHE A 472 2.24 2.46 -1.32
C PHE A 472 2.77 3.77 -0.75
N ALA A 473 3.84 3.71 0.04
CA ALA A 473 4.37 4.86 0.75
C ALA A 473 5.04 5.88 -0.18
N TYR A 474 5.60 5.45 -1.31
CA TYR A 474 6.36 6.31 -2.23
C TYR A 474 5.64 6.51 -3.56
N PRO A 475 5.84 5.67 -4.60
CA PRO A 475 5.34 6.01 -5.92
C PRO A 475 3.82 6.21 -5.96
N ASP A 476 3.04 5.43 -5.21
CA ASP A 476 1.58 5.59 -5.21
C ASP A 476 1.13 6.83 -4.41
N ALA A 477 1.80 7.15 -3.30
CA ALA A 477 1.57 8.41 -2.59
C ALA A 477 1.94 9.62 -3.48
N TRP A 478 2.98 9.51 -4.29
CA TRP A 478 3.40 10.54 -5.24
C TRP A 478 2.44 10.64 -6.42
N ARG A 479 1.84 9.53 -6.88
CA ARG A 479 0.77 9.56 -7.90
C ARG A 479 -0.41 10.41 -7.45
N LEU A 480 -0.73 10.38 -6.16
CA LEU A 480 -1.78 11.23 -5.58
C LEU A 480 -1.31 12.68 -5.36
N ALA A 481 -0.08 12.88 -4.85
CA ALA A 481 0.39 14.19 -4.40
C ALA A 481 1.01 15.07 -5.51
N ILE A 482 1.73 14.45 -6.45
CA ILE A 482 2.48 15.09 -7.53
C ILE A 482 2.36 14.32 -8.87
N PRO A 483 1.14 14.16 -9.43
CA PRO A 483 0.89 13.36 -10.63
C PRO A 483 1.84 13.58 -11.82
N PRO A 484 2.22 14.82 -12.20
CA PRO A 484 3.11 15.04 -13.35
C PRO A 484 4.49 14.39 -13.21
N VAL A 485 4.99 14.21 -11.98
CA VAL A 485 6.27 13.52 -11.73
C VAL A 485 6.12 12.02 -11.97
N MET A 486 4.97 11.44 -11.66
CA MET A 486 4.71 10.01 -11.89
C MET A 486 4.42 9.67 -13.34
N GLU A 487 3.89 10.61 -14.12
CA GLU A 487 3.75 10.46 -15.57
C GLU A 487 5.10 10.25 -16.26
N MET A 488 6.18 10.80 -15.70
CA MET A 488 7.55 10.56 -16.18
C MET A 488 8.11 9.18 -15.79
N MET A 489 7.45 8.46 -14.88
CA MET A 489 7.86 7.14 -14.38
C MET A 489 6.66 6.19 -14.30
N PRO A 490 5.96 5.94 -15.42
CA PRO A 490 4.64 5.30 -15.42
C PRO A 490 4.66 3.87 -14.87
N HIS A 491 5.79 3.17 -15.03
CA HIS A 491 5.97 1.78 -14.61
C HIS A 491 6.37 1.60 -13.15
N VAL A 492 6.70 2.67 -12.42
CA VAL A 492 7.20 2.54 -11.04
C VAL A 492 6.03 2.63 -10.07
N ASP A 493 5.51 1.50 -9.61
CA ASP A 493 4.42 1.42 -8.63
C ASP A 493 4.64 0.31 -7.59
N ARG A 494 3.63 0.06 -6.74
CA ARG A 494 3.70 -1.04 -5.76
C ARG A 494 3.72 -2.44 -6.38
N GLY A 495 3.20 -2.63 -7.59
CA GLY A 495 3.32 -3.86 -8.36
C GLY A 495 4.73 -4.07 -8.89
N TRP A 496 5.35 -3.03 -9.46
CA TRP A 496 6.76 -3.03 -9.85
C TRP A 496 7.70 -3.31 -8.68
N ALA A 497 7.49 -2.64 -7.53
CA ALA A 497 8.28 -2.86 -6.33
C ALA A 497 8.30 -4.34 -5.91
N LEU A 498 7.15 -5.00 -6.02
CA LEU A 498 6.97 -6.41 -5.71
C LEU A 498 7.60 -7.32 -6.79
N GLN A 499 7.48 -6.98 -8.08
CA GLN A 499 8.18 -7.68 -9.16
C GLN A 499 9.70 -7.66 -8.98
N GLU A 500 10.28 -6.52 -8.60
CA GLU A 500 11.73 -6.41 -8.38
C GLU A 500 12.21 -7.30 -7.24
N THR A 501 11.41 -7.44 -6.17
CA THR A 501 11.71 -8.39 -5.09
C THR A 501 11.71 -9.82 -5.59
N TRP A 502 10.75 -10.21 -6.43
CA TRP A 502 10.72 -11.55 -7.03
C TRP A 502 11.87 -11.76 -8.00
N ARG A 503 12.16 -10.76 -8.83
CA ARG A 503 13.26 -10.77 -9.79
C ARG A 503 14.59 -11.06 -9.09
N PHE A 504 14.84 -10.47 -7.92
CA PHE A 504 16.05 -10.73 -7.13
C PHE A 504 16.15 -12.18 -6.61
N LEU A 505 15.02 -12.87 -6.44
CA LEU A 505 14.96 -14.25 -5.96
C LEU A 505 15.02 -15.29 -7.09
N LEU A 506 14.90 -14.88 -8.35
CA LEU A 506 15.00 -15.77 -9.52
C LEU A 506 16.47 -16.05 -9.86
N THR A 507 16.73 -17.27 -10.31
CA THR A 507 17.99 -17.67 -10.94
C THR A 507 18.15 -17.01 -12.31
N ASN A 508 17.07 -16.94 -13.09
CA ASN A 508 17.06 -16.36 -14.44
C ASN A 508 16.17 -15.11 -14.51
N PRO A 509 16.57 -13.98 -13.89
CA PRO A 509 15.72 -12.80 -13.66
C PRO A 509 15.27 -12.04 -14.92
N SER A 510 15.88 -12.31 -16.07
CA SER A 510 15.61 -11.59 -17.32
C SER A 510 14.77 -12.40 -18.33
N THR A 511 14.41 -13.63 -17.97
CA THR A 511 13.66 -14.57 -18.83
C THR A 511 12.31 -14.02 -19.21
N SER A 512 11.99 -14.07 -20.50
CA SER A 512 10.70 -13.65 -21.04
C SER A 512 9.77 -14.80 -21.40
N MET A 513 8.51 -14.48 -21.68
CA MET A 513 7.55 -15.47 -22.19
C MET A 513 7.97 -16.02 -23.56
N LEU A 514 8.67 -15.24 -24.39
CA LEU A 514 9.30 -15.74 -25.62
C LEU A 514 10.40 -16.78 -25.34
N ASP A 515 11.25 -16.56 -24.34
CA ASP A 515 12.29 -17.53 -23.97
C ASP A 515 11.67 -18.85 -23.53
N TRP A 516 10.62 -18.78 -22.69
CA TRP A 516 9.83 -19.95 -22.32
C TRP A 516 9.16 -20.61 -23.53
N ARG A 517 8.64 -19.86 -24.49
CA ARG A 517 8.10 -20.40 -25.76
C ARG A 517 9.14 -21.19 -26.54
N LYS A 518 10.36 -20.67 -26.66
CA LYS A 518 11.46 -21.36 -27.35
C LYS A 518 11.77 -22.70 -26.67
N ARG A 519 11.78 -22.74 -25.34
CA ARG A 519 11.99 -23.97 -24.55
C ARG A 519 10.82 -24.95 -24.64
N VAL A 520 9.57 -24.47 -24.61
CA VAL A 520 8.36 -25.29 -24.80
C VAL A 520 8.35 -25.92 -26.20
N ARG A 521 8.72 -25.18 -27.25
CA ARG A 521 8.79 -25.69 -28.63
C ARG A 521 9.69 -26.92 -28.76
N VAL A 522 10.75 -26.99 -27.97
CA VAL A 522 11.68 -28.13 -27.99
C VAL A 522 11.39 -29.18 -26.92
N GLY A 523 10.42 -28.94 -26.04
CA GLY A 523 10.00 -29.86 -24.98
C GLY A 523 10.87 -29.82 -23.72
N GLU A 524 11.64 -28.75 -23.51
CA GLU A 524 12.56 -28.60 -22.35
C GLU A 524 11.86 -28.19 -21.05
N ILE A 525 10.68 -27.57 -21.15
CA ILE A 525 9.83 -27.22 -20.00
C ILE A 525 8.38 -27.60 -20.31
N PRO A 526 7.56 -27.92 -19.28
CA PRO A 526 6.11 -28.04 -19.46
C PRO A 526 5.50 -26.74 -19.98
N VAL A 527 4.26 -26.79 -20.48
CA VAL A 527 3.52 -25.59 -20.92
C VAL A 527 2.95 -24.85 -19.70
N PRO A 528 3.46 -23.66 -19.31
CA PRO A 528 2.84 -22.83 -18.28
C PRO A 528 1.66 -22.02 -18.84
N LEU A 529 0.53 -22.12 -18.15
CA LEU A 529 -0.70 -21.38 -18.43
C LEU A 529 -0.99 -20.49 -17.20
N PHE A 530 -0.81 -19.18 -17.35
CA PHE A 530 -1.08 -18.20 -16.28
C PHE A 530 -2.43 -17.53 -16.48
N ASP A 531 -3.36 -17.89 -15.60
CA ASP A 531 -4.73 -17.41 -15.62
C ASP A 531 -4.80 -15.97 -15.13
N CYS A 532 -5.43 -15.09 -15.91
CA CYS A 532 -5.70 -13.71 -15.55
C CYS A 532 -7.16 -13.35 -15.87
N THR A 533 -7.58 -12.15 -15.49
CA THR A 533 -8.92 -11.60 -15.80
C THR A 533 -8.80 -10.27 -16.53
N ALA A 534 -9.44 -10.14 -17.70
CA ALA A 534 -9.61 -8.86 -18.37
C ALA A 534 -10.77 -8.08 -17.70
N VAL A 535 -10.45 -6.91 -17.13
CA VAL A 535 -11.40 -6.13 -16.31
C VAL A 535 -12.54 -5.56 -17.15
N GLU A 536 -12.26 -5.12 -18.37
CA GLU A 536 -13.26 -4.51 -19.26
C GLU A 536 -14.37 -5.48 -19.64
N THR A 537 -14.03 -6.76 -19.82
CA THR A 537 -14.97 -7.78 -20.28
C THR A 537 -15.44 -8.70 -19.16
N GLY A 538 -14.75 -8.73 -18.02
CA GLY A 538 -14.97 -9.71 -16.95
C GLY A 538 -14.72 -11.16 -17.40
N ARG A 539 -13.90 -11.36 -18.44
CA ARG A 539 -13.60 -12.67 -19.02
C ARG A 539 -12.17 -13.07 -18.69
N GLN A 540 -11.88 -14.37 -18.74
CA GLN A 540 -10.52 -14.84 -18.58
C GLN A 540 -9.62 -14.38 -19.73
N PHE A 541 -8.41 -14.00 -19.34
CA PHE A 541 -7.32 -13.54 -20.17
C PHE A 541 -6.12 -14.42 -19.85
N LEU A 542 -5.50 -15.03 -20.87
CA LEU A 542 -4.45 -16.03 -20.64
C LEU A 542 -3.07 -15.46 -20.98
N ILE A 543 -2.07 -15.75 -20.15
CA ILE A 543 -0.67 -15.50 -20.49
C ILE A 543 0.05 -16.85 -20.57
N CYS A 544 0.41 -17.25 -21.79
CA CYS A 544 0.98 -18.56 -22.08
C CYS A 544 1.95 -18.50 -23.27
N PRO A 545 2.86 -19.49 -23.40
CA PRO A 545 3.81 -19.55 -24.51
C PRO A 545 3.22 -20.21 -25.76
N VAL A 546 2.00 -20.72 -25.74
CA VAL A 546 1.31 -21.35 -26.88
C VAL A 546 0.21 -20.43 -27.41
N ASP A 547 -0.09 -20.54 -28.70
CA ASP A 547 -1.14 -19.77 -29.35
C ASP A 547 -2.51 -20.37 -29.02
N THR A 548 -3.47 -19.52 -28.71
CA THR A 548 -4.81 -19.97 -28.31
C THR A 548 -5.81 -19.93 -29.46
N ASN A 549 -5.49 -19.29 -30.58
CA ASN A 549 -6.42 -19.09 -31.69
C ASN A 549 -6.04 -19.94 -32.91
N ASP A 550 -6.54 -21.18 -32.99
CA ASP A 550 -6.27 -22.13 -34.10
C ASP A 550 -7.41 -22.22 -35.13
N GLY A 551 -8.36 -21.29 -35.08
CA GLY A 551 -9.49 -21.24 -36.03
C GLY A 551 -10.60 -22.26 -35.78
N LYS A 552 -10.53 -23.09 -34.73
CA LYS A 552 -11.62 -23.98 -34.28
C LYS A 552 -11.94 -23.72 -32.81
N ALA A 553 -12.82 -22.75 -32.59
CA ALA A 553 -13.54 -22.55 -31.34
C ALA A 553 -12.69 -22.48 -30.05
N PHE A 554 -11.72 -21.56 -30.01
CA PHE A 554 -11.32 -20.93 -28.74
C PHE A 554 -12.24 -19.70 -28.49
N LEU A 555 -13.55 -19.93 -28.37
CA LEU A 555 -14.55 -18.88 -28.22
C LEU A 555 -14.84 -18.60 -26.73
N ALA A 556 -13.86 -18.11 -25.98
CA ALA A 556 -14.13 -17.42 -24.71
C ALA A 556 -12.96 -16.57 -24.19
N HIS A 557 -11.70 -16.99 -24.43
CA HIS A 557 -10.53 -16.43 -23.78
C HIS A 557 -9.57 -15.78 -24.77
N GLN A 558 -9.12 -14.56 -24.45
CA GLN A 558 -8.14 -13.83 -25.23
C GLN A 558 -6.78 -14.03 -24.57
N SER A 559 -5.76 -14.51 -25.30
CA SER A 559 -4.40 -14.56 -24.74
C SER A 559 -3.64 -13.26 -24.99
N PHE A 560 -2.62 -13.01 -24.17
CA PHE A 560 -1.71 -11.87 -24.34
C PHE A 560 -1.04 -11.90 -25.71
N ARG A 561 -0.58 -13.06 -26.15
CA ARG A 561 0.12 -13.23 -27.43
C ARG A 561 -0.81 -12.95 -28.62
N ASP A 562 -2.04 -13.44 -28.58
CA ASP A 562 -3.01 -13.22 -29.66
C ASP A 562 -3.43 -11.75 -29.77
N LEU A 563 -3.55 -11.07 -28.63
CA LEU A 563 -3.93 -9.65 -28.59
C LEU A 563 -2.76 -8.73 -28.94
N TYR A 564 -1.55 -9.02 -28.47
CA TYR A 564 -0.36 -8.20 -28.63
C TYR A 564 0.81 -8.99 -29.27
N PRO A 565 0.68 -9.45 -30.53
CA PRO A 565 1.65 -10.36 -31.15
C PRO A 565 3.05 -9.76 -31.37
N THR A 566 3.16 -8.43 -31.37
CA THR A 566 4.43 -7.68 -31.53
C THR A 566 5.11 -7.36 -30.21
N ARG A 567 4.57 -7.83 -29.08
CA ARG A 567 5.02 -7.48 -27.73
C ARG A 567 5.32 -8.73 -26.92
N ASP A 568 6.31 -8.60 -26.04
CA ASP A 568 6.71 -9.63 -25.09
C ASP A 568 6.80 -9.05 -23.69
N ILE A 569 6.71 -9.93 -22.70
CA ILE A 569 6.78 -9.61 -21.27
C ILE A 569 7.69 -10.59 -20.54
N ASP A 570 8.31 -10.08 -19.48
CA ASP A 570 9.09 -10.92 -18.58
C ASP A 570 8.17 -11.91 -17.86
N VAL A 571 8.66 -13.10 -17.56
CA VAL A 571 7.90 -14.13 -16.83
C VAL A 571 7.42 -13.58 -15.47
N VAL A 572 8.26 -12.77 -14.80
CA VAL A 572 7.88 -12.12 -13.53
C VAL A 572 6.71 -11.15 -13.67
N VAL A 573 6.59 -10.49 -14.83
CA VAL A 573 5.45 -9.64 -15.16
C VAL A 573 4.22 -10.52 -15.38
N ALA A 574 4.34 -11.59 -16.15
CA ALA A 574 3.24 -12.53 -16.41
C ALA A 574 2.67 -13.12 -15.09
N ALA A 575 3.53 -13.63 -14.20
CA ALA A 575 3.13 -14.13 -12.89
C ALA A 575 2.50 -13.04 -12.03
N ARG A 576 3.02 -11.80 -12.07
CA ARG A 576 2.45 -10.67 -11.33
C ARG A 576 1.07 -10.26 -11.86
N LEU A 577 0.86 -10.30 -13.17
CA LEU A 577 -0.44 -10.00 -13.78
C LEU A 577 -1.50 -11.01 -13.32
N SER A 578 -1.16 -12.30 -13.33
CA SER A 578 -1.99 -13.36 -12.73
C SER A 578 -2.26 -13.14 -11.24
N ALA A 579 -1.30 -12.59 -10.48
CA ALA A 579 -1.40 -12.27 -9.05
C ALA A 579 -1.84 -10.82 -8.74
N THR A 580 -2.68 -10.22 -9.60
CA THR A 580 -3.13 -8.83 -9.43
C THR A 580 -4.34 -8.70 -8.52
N PHE A 581 -4.11 -8.77 -7.20
CA PHE A 581 -5.14 -8.48 -6.20
C PHE A 581 -5.19 -6.97 -5.87
N PRO A 582 -6.26 -6.23 -6.23
CA PRO A 582 -6.29 -4.76 -6.23
C PRO A 582 -5.91 -4.09 -4.90
N TRP A 583 -6.17 -4.77 -3.78
CA TRP A 583 -5.84 -4.31 -2.42
C TRP A 583 -4.35 -4.31 -2.11
N VAL A 584 -3.59 -5.16 -2.80
CA VAL A 584 -2.16 -5.36 -2.57
C VAL A 584 -1.38 -4.80 -3.75
N THR A 585 -1.78 -5.08 -4.98
CA THR A 585 -1.08 -4.66 -6.20
C THR A 585 -2.07 -3.98 -7.17
N PRO A 586 -1.63 -3.03 -8.02
CA PRO A 586 -2.54 -2.23 -8.84
C PRO A 586 -2.99 -2.99 -10.08
N ILE A 587 -4.26 -2.89 -10.46
CA ILE A 587 -4.69 -3.32 -11.79
C ILE A 587 -3.90 -2.50 -12.82
N THR A 588 -3.18 -3.19 -13.71
CA THR A 588 -2.31 -2.56 -14.70
C THR A 588 -2.79 -2.84 -16.11
N ARG A 589 -2.51 -1.91 -17.02
CA ARG A 589 -2.70 -2.09 -18.46
C ARG A 589 -1.38 -2.01 -19.21
N ILE A 590 -1.42 -2.42 -20.48
CA ILE A 590 -0.26 -2.28 -21.38
C ILE A 590 0.00 -0.80 -21.65
N ASP A 591 1.28 -0.41 -21.70
CA ASP A 591 1.70 0.95 -22.04
C ASP A 591 1.56 1.24 -23.53
N HIS A 592 2.01 0.31 -24.37
CA HIS A 592 1.99 0.45 -25.83
C HIS A 592 1.19 -0.69 -26.47
N ALA A 593 -0.06 -0.39 -26.84
CA ALA A 593 -0.97 -1.37 -27.44
C ALA A 593 -0.87 -1.46 -28.98
N ASP A 594 -0.08 -0.63 -29.66
CA ASP A 594 0.08 -0.65 -31.13
C ASP A 594 -1.26 -0.62 -31.90
N GLY A 595 -2.22 0.18 -31.42
CA GLY A 595 -3.56 0.29 -32.01
C GLY A 595 -4.52 -0.85 -31.68
N ARG A 596 -4.09 -1.82 -30.83
CA ARG A 596 -4.93 -2.89 -30.29
C ARG A 596 -5.78 -2.40 -29.10
N PRO A 597 -6.85 -3.13 -28.75
CA PRO A 597 -7.60 -2.88 -27.51
C PRO A 597 -6.68 -2.86 -26.29
N VAL A 598 -6.89 -1.88 -25.42
CA VAL A 598 -6.16 -1.75 -24.15
C VAL A 598 -6.97 -2.44 -23.07
N LEU A 599 -6.40 -3.47 -22.46
CA LEU A 599 -7.04 -4.21 -21.38
C LEU A 599 -6.32 -4.00 -20.05
N HIS A 600 -7.11 -3.84 -19.00
CA HIS A 600 -6.66 -3.92 -17.61
C HIS A 600 -6.68 -5.38 -17.16
N VAL A 601 -5.56 -5.83 -16.61
CA VAL A 601 -5.37 -7.22 -16.20
C VAL A 601 -5.45 -7.32 -14.68
N ALA A 602 -6.38 -8.13 -14.20
CA ALA A 602 -6.61 -8.45 -12.79
C ALA A 602 -6.32 -9.93 -12.51
N ASP A 603 -6.38 -10.30 -11.22
CA ASP A 603 -6.10 -11.66 -10.74
C ASP A 603 -6.90 -12.74 -11.51
N GLY A 604 -6.27 -13.86 -11.85
CA GLY A 604 -6.94 -15.02 -12.44
C GLY A 604 -8.03 -15.62 -11.57
N ALA A 605 -7.92 -15.44 -10.26
CA ALA A 605 -8.88 -15.94 -9.27
C ALA A 605 -10.29 -15.37 -9.42
N TYR A 606 -10.48 -14.25 -10.12
CA TYR A 606 -11.80 -13.70 -10.37
C TYR A 606 -12.63 -14.53 -11.36
N VAL A 607 -11.98 -15.31 -12.23
CA VAL A 607 -12.66 -16.16 -13.22
C VAL A 607 -12.44 -17.63 -12.93
N ASP A 608 -11.18 -18.08 -12.84
CA ASP A 608 -10.83 -19.46 -12.53
C ASP A 608 -9.69 -19.55 -11.51
N ASN A 609 -10.05 -19.53 -10.23
CA ASN A 609 -9.06 -19.63 -9.16
C ASN A 609 -8.39 -21.01 -9.06
N TYR A 610 -8.94 -22.06 -9.69
CA TYR A 610 -8.37 -23.41 -9.60
C TYR A 610 -7.55 -23.78 -10.83
N GLY A 611 -7.67 -23.04 -11.93
CA GLY A 611 -7.01 -23.32 -13.22
C GLY A 611 -7.55 -24.57 -13.91
N ILE A 612 -8.74 -25.04 -13.54
CA ILE A 612 -9.31 -26.29 -14.06
C ILE A 612 -9.88 -26.06 -15.46
N THR A 613 -10.54 -24.94 -15.69
CA THR A 613 -11.18 -24.60 -16.98
C THR A 613 -10.14 -24.55 -18.07
N THR A 614 -9.09 -23.75 -17.87
CA THR A 614 -7.95 -23.62 -18.78
C THR A 614 -7.28 -24.96 -19.06
N MET A 615 -7.10 -25.79 -18.02
CA MET A 615 -6.47 -27.10 -18.19
C MET A 615 -7.36 -28.08 -18.96
N VAL A 616 -8.68 -28.08 -18.74
CA VAL A 616 -9.62 -28.91 -19.50
C VAL A 616 -9.60 -28.52 -20.98
N GLU A 617 -9.63 -27.22 -21.28
CA GLU A 617 -9.56 -26.72 -22.66
C GLU A 617 -8.23 -27.08 -23.33
N TRP A 618 -7.12 -27.01 -22.60
CA TRP A 618 -5.82 -27.47 -23.11
C TRP A 618 -5.82 -28.97 -23.39
N LEU A 619 -6.38 -29.78 -22.46
CA LEU A 619 -6.48 -31.23 -22.60
C LEU A 619 -7.32 -31.65 -23.80
N GLU A 620 -8.44 -30.97 -24.08
CA GLU A 620 -9.29 -31.26 -25.24
C GLU A 620 -8.52 -31.19 -26.57
N GLN A 621 -7.50 -30.34 -26.67
CA GLN A 621 -6.66 -30.21 -27.87
C GLN A 621 -5.59 -31.29 -28.00
N VAL A 622 -5.07 -31.81 -26.87
CA VAL A 622 -3.91 -32.71 -26.87
C VAL A 622 -4.28 -34.18 -26.63
N LEU A 623 -5.40 -34.46 -25.96
CA LEU A 623 -5.86 -35.81 -25.65
C LEU A 623 -6.07 -36.69 -26.90
N PRO A 624 -6.60 -36.19 -28.03
CA PRO A 624 -6.71 -36.99 -29.24
C PRO A 624 -5.36 -37.57 -29.69
N GLU A 625 -4.27 -36.80 -29.59
CA GLU A 625 -2.92 -37.24 -29.96
C GLU A 625 -2.31 -38.20 -28.93
N TYR A 626 -2.71 -38.07 -27.66
CA TYR A 626 -2.34 -39.02 -26.62
C TYR A 626 -3.02 -40.38 -26.85
N VAL A 627 -4.34 -40.40 -27.05
CA VAL A 627 -5.14 -41.63 -27.21
C VAL A 627 -4.82 -42.37 -28.52
N VAL A 628 -4.65 -41.67 -29.64
CA VAL A 628 -4.29 -42.32 -30.92
C VAL A 628 -2.95 -43.06 -30.80
N SER A 629 -2.03 -42.52 -30.00
CA SER A 629 -0.73 -43.15 -29.79
C SER A 629 -0.75 -44.35 -28.85
N SER A 630 -1.70 -44.41 -27.92
CA SER A 630 -1.91 -45.59 -27.06
C SER A 630 -2.68 -46.67 -27.80
N ALA A 631 -3.70 -46.31 -28.61
CA ALA A 631 -4.53 -47.26 -29.35
C ALA A 631 -3.80 -47.96 -30.51
N ARG A 632 -2.78 -47.34 -31.13
CA ARG A 632 -1.91 -47.99 -32.14
C ARG A 632 -1.02 -49.11 -31.56
N ARG A 633 -1.08 -49.39 -30.25
CA ARG A 633 -0.32 -50.45 -29.58
C ARG A 633 -1.13 -51.69 -29.22
N ASP A 634 -2.45 -51.58 -29.12
CA ASP A 634 -3.33 -52.73 -28.83
C ASP A 634 -3.66 -53.57 -30.09
N VAL A 635 -2.98 -53.26 -31.20
CA VAL A 635 -3.02 -53.97 -32.50
C VAL A 635 -1.59 -54.31 -32.88
#